data_AF-A0A4V1JZ81-F1
#
_entry.id   AF-A0A4V1JZ81-F1
#
_cell.length_a   1.000
_cell.length_b   1.000
_cell.length_c   1.000
_cell.angle_alpha   90.00
_cell.angle_beta   90.00
_cell.angle_gamma   90.00
#
_symmetry.space_group_name_H-M   'P 1'
#
loop_
_entity.id
_entity.type
_entity.pdbx_description
1 polymer ?
#
loop_
_entity_poly.entity_id
_entity_poly.type
_entity_poly.pdbx_seq_one_letter_code
_entity_poly.pdbx_strand_id
1 'polypeptide(L)' 'MGDNAFLPKATDRRRCNNPHLTVFATGAAAARKGLRVYDCPYQHPAMRASWLKGFAQAQQLSLDL' A
#
# COMPACT_ATOMS: atom_id res chain seq x y z
N MET A 1 -13.47 37.75 -14.82
CA MET A 1 -14.02 36.38 -14.85
C MET A 1 -13.20 35.57 -15.85
N GLY A 2 -12.78 34.35 -15.50
CA GLY A 2 -12.01 33.47 -16.39
C GLY A 2 -11.13 32.51 -15.60
N ASP A 3 -11.73 31.40 -15.20
CA ASP A 3 -11.25 30.25 -14.44
C ASP A 3 -9.84 29.75 -14.84
N ASN A 4 -8.90 29.75 -13.88
CA ASN A 4 -7.72 28.89 -13.94
C ASN A 4 -8.18 27.48 -13.57
N ALA A 5 -8.61 26.72 -14.58
CA ALA A 5 -8.95 25.32 -14.46
C ALA A 5 -7.77 24.56 -13.84
N PHE A 6 -7.92 24.23 -12.56
CA PHE A 6 -7.10 23.28 -11.83
C PHE A 6 -7.25 21.93 -12.51
N LEU A 7 -6.50 21.70 -13.59
CA LEU A 7 -6.46 20.40 -14.26
C LEU A 7 -6.05 19.39 -13.18
N PRO A 8 -6.92 18.45 -12.79
CA PRO A 8 -6.53 17.41 -11.84
C PRO A 8 -5.36 16.69 -12.48
N LYS A 9 -4.20 16.75 -11.81
CA LYS A 9 -2.96 16.11 -12.21
C LYS A 9 -3.32 14.70 -12.65
N ALA A 10 -3.30 14.45 -13.97
CA ALA A 10 -3.73 13.18 -14.54
C ALA A 10 -3.01 12.09 -13.75
N THR A 11 -3.77 11.21 -13.11
CA THR A 11 -3.22 10.18 -12.22
C THR A 11 -2.11 9.49 -12.98
N ASP A 12 -0.86 9.73 -12.57
CA ASP A 12 0.31 9.22 -13.28
C ASP A 12 0.21 7.69 -13.29
N ARG A 13 -0.15 7.13 -14.45
CA ARG A 13 -0.38 5.68 -14.61
C ARG A 13 0.91 4.88 -14.47
N ARG A 14 2.08 5.53 -14.41
CA ARG A 14 3.35 4.84 -14.11
C ARG A 14 3.41 4.39 -12.66
N ARG A 15 2.71 5.05 -11.74
CA ARG A 15 2.47 4.54 -10.37
C ARG A 15 1.73 3.19 -10.36
N CYS A 16 0.88 2.93 -11.36
CA CYS A 16 0.21 1.64 -11.51
C CYS A 16 1.16 0.52 -11.96
N ASN A 17 2.37 0.85 -12.43
CA ASN A 17 3.33 -0.13 -12.93
C ASN A 17 4.29 -0.66 -11.85
N ASN A 18 4.13 -0.24 -10.59
CA ASN A 18 4.92 -0.78 -9.49
C ASN A 18 4.03 -1.66 -8.59
N PRO A 19 3.94 -2.98 -8.86
CA PRO A 19 3.12 -3.88 -8.07
C PRO A 19 3.54 -3.90 -6.59
N HIS A 20 4.81 -3.61 -6.26
CA HIS A 20 5.28 -3.58 -4.88
C HIS A 20 4.61 -2.50 -4.02
N LEU A 21 4.25 -1.35 -4.60
CA LEU A 21 3.56 -0.28 -3.86
C LEU A 21 2.12 -0.68 -3.53
N THR A 22 1.42 -1.27 -4.50
CA THR A 22 0.07 -1.81 -4.28
C THR A 22 0.11 -2.91 -3.22
N VAL A 23 1.06 -3.84 -3.36
CA VAL A 23 1.23 -4.95 -2.41
C VAL A 23 1.57 -4.46 -1.00
N PHE A 24 2.42 -3.44 -0.88
CA PHE A 24 2.71 -2.78 0.39
C PHE A 24 1.46 -2.16 1.03
N ALA A 25 0.66 -1.41 0.26
CA ALA A 25 -0.58 -0.82 0.75
C ALA A 25 -1.60 -1.90 1.18
N THR A 26 -1.68 -3.03 0.46
CA THR A 26 -2.52 -4.15 0.88
C THR A 26 -2.05 -4.79 2.18
N GLY A 27 -0.73 -4.87 2.42
CA GLY A 27 -0.16 -5.33 3.68
C GLY A 27 -0.49 -4.41 4.85
N ALA A 28 -0.32 -3.10 4.65
CA ALA A 28 -0.70 -2.10 5.65
C ALA A 28 -2.20 -2.17 6.01
N ALA A 29 -3.06 -2.34 5.00
CA ALA A 29 -4.50 -2.50 5.21
C ALA A 29 -4.84 -3.81 5.96
N ALA A 30 -4.13 -4.90 5.67
CA ALA A 30 -4.31 -6.19 6.34
C ALA A 30 -3.95 -6.11 7.84
N ALA A 31 -2.86 -5.43 8.19
CA ALA A 31 -2.48 -5.19 9.58
C ALA A 31 -3.55 -4.37 10.34
N ARG A 32 -4.06 -3.30 9.73
CA ARG A 32 -5.15 -2.48 10.32
C ARG A 32 -6.44 -3.27 10.52
N LYS A 33 -6.71 -4.25 9.66
CA LYS A 33 -7.85 -5.17 9.77
C LYS A 33 -7.64 -6.27 10.80
N GLY A 34 -6.44 -6.40 11.38
CA GLY A 34 -6.11 -7.46 12.33
C GLY A 34 -5.90 -8.83 11.68
N LEU A 35 -5.64 -8.90 10.36
CA LEU A 35 -5.26 -10.15 9.70
C LEU A 35 -3.90 -10.63 10.21
N ARG A 36 -3.61 -11.92 10.08
CA ARG A 36 -2.35 -12.49 10.56
C ARG A 36 -1.32 -12.53 9.44
N VAL A 37 -0.05 -12.53 9.80
CA VAL A 37 1.08 -12.51 8.86
C VAL A 37 1.05 -13.70 7.87
N TYR A 38 0.56 -14.84 8.32
CA TYR A 38 0.47 -16.06 7.51
C TYR A 38 -0.68 -16.01 6.49
N ASP A 39 -1.62 -15.08 6.60
CA ASP A 39 -2.71 -14.87 5.63
C ASP A 39 -2.24 -14.10 4.38
N CYS A 40 -0.93 -13.88 4.23
CA CYS A 40 -0.36 -13.22 3.07
C CYS A 40 -0.68 -14.00 1.77
N PRO A 41 -1.39 -13.42 0.79
CA PRO A 41 -1.83 -14.11 -0.41
C PRO A 41 -0.73 -14.27 -1.48
N TYR A 42 0.43 -13.64 -1.30
CA TYR A 42 1.51 -13.62 -2.28
C TYR A 42 2.51 -14.77 -2.07
N GLN A 43 2.67 -15.62 -3.09
CA GLN A 43 3.69 -16.69 -3.11
C GLN A 43 5.05 -16.18 -3.60
N HIS A 44 5.09 -15.17 -4.49
CA HIS A 44 6.34 -14.63 -5.00
C HIS A 44 7.15 -13.92 -3.90
N PRO A 45 8.41 -14.31 -3.62
CA PRO A 45 9.17 -13.81 -2.47
C PRO A 45 9.28 -12.28 -2.42
N ALA A 46 9.52 -11.62 -3.56
CA ALA A 46 9.65 -10.17 -3.61
C ALA A 46 8.32 -9.44 -3.32
N MET A 47 7.17 -10.00 -3.72
CA MET A 47 5.86 -9.42 -3.41
C MET A 47 5.51 -9.65 -1.95
N ARG A 48 5.75 -10.87 -1.44
CA ARG A 48 5.57 -11.18 -0.02
C ARG A 48 6.38 -10.26 0.87
N ALA A 49 7.65 -9.99 0.53
CA ALA A 49 8.47 -9.04 1.26
C ALA A 49 7.88 -7.62 1.26
N SER A 50 7.37 -7.12 0.12
CA SER A 50 6.69 -5.82 0.05
C SER A 50 5.43 -5.78 0.91
N TRP A 51 4.65 -6.86 0.93
CA TRP A 51 3.44 -6.96 1.73
C TRP A 51 3.77 -6.93 3.23
N LEU A 52 4.74 -7.75 3.64
CA LEU A 52 5.20 -7.84 5.03
C LEU A 52 5.75 -6.50 5.54
N LYS A 53 6.46 -5.74 4.70
CA LYS A 53 6.94 -4.40 5.06
C LYS A 53 5.80 -3.45 5.40
N GLY A 54 4.76 -3.39 4.54
CA GLY A 54 3.60 -2.53 4.80
C GLY A 54 2.79 -2.98 6.02
N PHE A 55 2.66 -4.30 6.19
CA PHE A 55 2.00 -4.91 7.33
C PHE A 55 2.71 -4.56 8.65
N ALA A 56 4.03 -4.76 8.72
CA ALA A 56 4.84 -4.42 9.90
C ALA A 56 4.81 -2.92 10.22
N GLN A 57 4.86 -2.05 9.19
CA GLN A 57 4.77 -0.61 9.41
C GLN A 57 3.44 -0.22 10.06
N ALA A 58 2.32 -0.76 9.55
CA ALA A 58 1.01 -0.48 10.11
C ALA A 58 0.84 -1.07 11.53
N GLN A 59 1.43 -2.23 11.82
CA GLN A 59 1.47 -2.77 13.18
C GLN A 59 2.27 -1.88 14.14
N GLN A 60 3.43 -1.39 13.72
CA GLN A 60 4.24 -0.48 14.54
C GLN A 60 3.52 0.82 14.85
N LEU A 61 2.83 1.41 13.87
CA LEU A 61 2.03 2.62 14.08
C LEU A 61 0.84 2.38 15.03
N SER A 62 0.28 1.17 15.06
CA SER A 62 -0.76 0.81 16.03
C SER A 62 -0.23 0.58 17.45
N LEU A 63 1.06 0.28 17.61
CA LEU A 63 1.71 0.07 18.91
C LEU A 63 2.13 1.39 19.58
N ASP A 64 2.25 2.46 18.79
CA ASP A 64 2.65 3.80 19.24
C ASP A 64 1.44 4.71 19.59
N LEU A 65 0.28 4.08 19.82
CA LEU A 65 -1.01 4.68 20.21
C LEU A 65 -1.48 4.07 21.53
#